data_AF-A0A8B5WJW1-F1
#
_entry.id   AF-A0A8B5WJW1-F1
#
_cell.length_a   1.000
_cell.length_b   1.000
_cell.length_c   1.000
_cell.angle_alpha   90.00
_cell.angle_beta   90.00
_cell.angle_gamma   90.00
#
_symmetry.space_group_name_H-M   'P 1'
#
loop_
_entity.id
_entity.type
_entity.pdbx_description
1 polymer ?
#
loop_
_entity_poly.entity_id
_entity_poly.type
_entity_poly.pdbx_seq_one_letter_code
_entity_poly.pdbx_strand_id
1 'polypeptide(L)'
;MSPRWSKLLERLGKPLGQPAPAPDIFSDGTVRQGLWHEFRSWEALYQLFGPPSDSPWQAFHCPTLFAAIDRLRLQPRLTELCPEVSEPDPPGAWQWLRPDCLVLVDLAGGQSVQLGVRMLTESPAGAQLVSAFDHWPAPNPVRQPLNESRYIHMAPLLWPPRTVNSAVAIDSVDVINSMVTLAPRVYQRRQNGIAADAAAIWLCDSRRLVAVKPGPGNFDNRYYIDDSILPGPELLARQNVNRVVLVSPSTQNDPSDDLCSFLNECHGRGMALSRVALDEPATWADPVPMPPPPAVRLAGLKYPKSQVGGFGVKVPVPSESSGGSFAGAGG
;
A
#
# COMPACT_ATOMS: atom_id res chain seq x y z
N MET A 1 8.38 25.17 -1.94
CA MET A 1 9.01 24.44 -0.81
C MET A 1 10.48 24.82 -0.74
N SER A 2 11.08 24.89 0.46
CA SER A 2 12.50 25.25 0.54
C SER A 2 13.38 24.09 0.05
N PRO A 3 14.49 24.36 -0.68
CA PRO A 3 15.42 23.33 -1.15
C PRO A 3 16.00 22.44 -0.04
N ARG A 4 15.91 22.89 1.22
CA ARG A 4 16.39 22.16 2.40
C ARG A 4 15.46 21.00 2.81
N TRP A 5 14.14 21.17 2.66
CA TRP A 5 13.18 20.11 2.97
C TRP A 5 13.19 18.99 1.93
N SER A 6 13.34 19.32 0.65
CA SER A 6 13.51 18.34 -0.43
C SER A 6 14.77 17.49 -0.22
N LYS A 7 15.89 18.10 0.17
CA LYS A 7 17.14 17.39 0.47
C LYS A 7 17.07 16.53 1.73
N LEU A 8 16.24 16.90 2.72
CA LEU A 8 16.02 16.09 3.92
C LEU A 8 15.21 14.84 3.58
N LEU A 9 14.15 14.98 2.78
CA LEU A 9 13.36 13.84 2.30
C LEU A 9 14.17 12.95 1.34
N GLU A 10 14.99 13.52 0.45
CA GLU A 10 15.95 12.74 -0.35
C GLU A 10 16.99 12.02 0.51
N ARG A 11 17.42 12.59 1.64
CA ARG A 11 18.35 11.92 2.58
C ARG A 11 17.68 10.86 3.45
N LEU A 12 16.37 10.98 3.67
CA LEU A 12 15.57 9.99 4.40
C LEU A 12 15.05 8.87 3.48
N GLY A 13 14.89 9.15 2.18
CA GLY A 13 14.36 8.22 1.17
C GLY A 13 15.41 7.58 0.27
N LYS A 14 16.65 8.11 0.18
CA LYS A 14 17.74 7.38 -0.46
C LYS A 14 18.28 6.35 0.53
N PRO A 15 18.28 5.05 0.20
CA PRO A 15 18.91 4.05 1.05
C PRO A 15 20.40 4.41 1.16
N LEU A 16 20.82 4.87 2.34
CA LEU A 16 22.21 5.24 2.65
C LEU A 16 23.10 4.01 2.91
N GLY A 17 22.60 2.80 2.69
CA GLY A 17 23.32 1.56 2.86
C GLY A 17 23.97 1.10 1.56
N GLN A 18 25.16 0.50 1.68
CA GLN A 18 25.64 -0.41 0.64
C GLN A 18 24.57 -1.48 0.38
N PRO A 19 24.37 -1.93 -0.88
CA PRO A 19 23.44 -3.02 -1.16
C PRO A 19 23.79 -4.20 -0.24
N ALA A 20 22.79 -4.71 0.48
CA ALA A 20 22.98 -5.92 1.26
C ALA A 20 23.53 -7.02 0.33
N PRO A 21 24.49 -7.84 0.78
CA PRO A 21 24.97 -8.95 -0.02
C PRO A 21 23.78 -9.81 -0.46
N ALA A 22 23.81 -10.23 -1.73
CA ALA A 22 22.79 -11.10 -2.29
C ALA A 22 22.68 -12.39 -1.46
N PRO A 23 21.47 -12.79 -1.01
CA PRO A 23 21.25 -14.07 -0.35
C PRO A 23 21.80 -15.25 -1.16
N ASP A 24 22.35 -16.26 -0.48
CA ASP A 24 22.82 -17.53 -1.06
C ASP A 24 21.64 -18.40 -1.56
N ILE A 25 21.14 -18.16 -2.77
CA ILE A 25 20.09 -18.99 -3.39
C ILE A 25 20.70 -20.24 -4.00
N PHE A 26 20.05 -21.40 -3.85
CA PHE A 26 20.39 -22.59 -4.62
C PHE A 26 20.06 -22.42 -6.11
N SER A 27 20.70 -23.22 -6.97
CA SER A 27 20.49 -23.20 -8.43
C SER A 27 19.09 -23.68 -8.86
N ASP A 28 18.36 -24.38 -8.00
CA ASP A 28 16.95 -24.74 -8.19
C ASP A 28 16.00 -23.60 -7.74
N GLY A 29 16.57 -22.48 -7.30
CA GLY A 29 15.88 -21.31 -6.80
C GLY A 29 15.21 -21.53 -5.44
N THR A 30 15.38 -22.69 -4.80
CA THR A 30 14.99 -22.84 -3.41
C THR A 30 15.85 -21.93 -2.55
N VAL A 31 15.18 -21.17 -1.69
CA VAL A 31 15.85 -20.32 -0.72
C VAL A 31 16.28 -21.22 0.42
N ARG A 32 17.59 -21.25 0.70
CA ARG A 32 18.16 -22.00 1.81
C ARG A 32 17.37 -21.68 3.09
N GLN A 33 16.88 -22.71 3.79
CA GLN A 33 16.23 -22.53 5.10
C GLN A 33 17.11 -21.61 5.96
N GLY A 34 16.58 -20.44 6.34
CA GLY A 34 17.31 -19.44 7.12
C GLY A 34 17.51 -18.07 6.45
N LEU A 35 17.35 -17.91 5.13
CA LEU A 35 17.59 -16.61 4.48
C LEU A 35 16.52 -15.56 4.74
N TRP A 36 15.34 -15.94 5.26
CA TRP A 36 14.31 -14.96 5.63
C TRP A 36 14.83 -13.93 6.64
N HIS A 37 15.84 -14.29 7.44
CA HIS A 37 16.50 -13.41 8.40
C HIS A 37 17.22 -12.24 7.72
N GLU A 38 17.68 -12.40 6.48
CA GLU A 38 18.38 -11.38 5.71
C GLU A 38 17.42 -10.30 5.21
N PHE A 39 16.14 -10.64 5.05
CA PHE A 39 15.07 -9.71 4.69
C PHE A 39 14.39 -9.08 5.91
N ARG A 40 15.04 -9.06 7.08
CA ARG A 40 14.49 -8.41 8.27
C ARG A 40 14.80 -6.91 8.34
N SER A 41 15.79 -6.43 7.58
CA SER A 41 16.05 -5.00 7.52
C SER A 41 15.01 -4.29 6.66
N TRP A 42 14.68 -3.06 7.03
CA TRP A 42 13.74 -2.27 6.27
C TRP A 42 14.23 -1.96 4.86
N GLU A 43 15.54 -1.73 4.66
CA GLU A 43 16.09 -1.46 3.32
C GLU A 43 15.89 -2.66 2.40
N ALA A 44 16.14 -3.88 2.90
CA ALA A 44 16.00 -5.09 2.11
C ALA A 44 14.54 -5.28 1.69
N LEU A 45 13.58 -5.12 2.60
CA LEU A 45 12.16 -5.23 2.27
C LEU A 45 11.68 -4.11 1.34
N TYR A 46 12.11 -2.87 1.58
CA TYR A 46 11.78 -1.73 0.73
C TYR A 46 12.26 -1.97 -0.71
N GLN A 47 13.52 -2.37 -0.90
CA GLN A 47 14.05 -2.65 -2.23
C GLN A 47 13.37 -3.86 -2.89
N LEU A 48 13.02 -4.88 -2.11
CA LEU A 48 12.46 -6.12 -2.62
C LEU A 48 10.98 -5.98 -3.04
N PHE A 49 10.19 -5.24 -2.25
CA PHE A 49 8.75 -4.99 -2.45
C PHE A 49 8.43 -3.64 -3.11
N GLY A 50 9.45 -2.94 -3.61
CA GLY A 50 9.35 -1.75 -4.43
C GLY A 50 9.68 -2.05 -5.89
N PRO A 51 9.27 -1.19 -6.84
CA PRO A 51 9.61 -1.39 -8.24
C PRO A 51 11.13 -1.18 -8.47
N PRO A 52 11.67 -1.53 -9.66
CA PRO A 52 13.03 -1.13 -10.05
C PRO A 52 13.26 0.39 -9.89
N SER A 53 14.49 0.81 -9.60
CA SER A 53 14.79 2.22 -9.29
C SER A 53 14.59 3.19 -10.45
N ASP A 54 14.61 2.69 -11.69
CA ASP A 54 14.32 3.40 -12.93
C ASP A 54 12.85 3.30 -13.36
N SER A 55 12.04 2.53 -12.63
CA SER A 55 10.62 2.40 -12.90
C SER A 55 9.88 3.73 -12.71
N PRO A 56 8.93 4.08 -13.59
CA PRO A 56 8.08 5.26 -13.40
C PRO A 56 7.23 5.16 -12.13
N TRP A 57 7.08 3.95 -11.57
CA TRP A 57 6.26 3.68 -10.39
C TRP A 57 7.00 3.89 -9.06
N GLN A 58 8.33 4.10 -9.11
CA GLN A 58 9.16 4.25 -7.91
C GLN A 58 8.74 5.41 -7.01
N ALA A 59 8.16 6.47 -7.58
CA ALA A 59 7.69 7.63 -6.84
C ALA A 59 6.49 7.35 -5.91
N PHE A 60 5.77 6.24 -6.14
CA PHE A 60 4.57 5.85 -5.39
C PHE A 60 4.84 4.76 -4.35
N HIS A 61 6.08 4.28 -4.26
CA HIS A 61 6.46 3.28 -3.27
C HIS A 61 6.69 3.94 -1.90
N CYS A 62 5.81 3.65 -0.93
CA CYS A 62 5.77 4.35 0.34
C CYS A 62 6.86 3.82 1.31
N PRO A 63 7.76 4.69 1.83
CA PRO A 63 8.82 4.27 2.76
C PRO A 63 8.34 4.12 4.21
N THR A 64 7.15 4.63 4.55
CA THR A 64 6.67 4.83 5.93
C THR A 64 6.63 3.54 6.74
N LEU A 65 6.02 2.47 6.20
CA LEU A 65 5.92 1.19 6.87
C LEU A 65 7.31 0.57 7.11
N PHE A 66 8.19 0.64 6.12
CA PHE A 66 9.54 0.08 6.20
C PHE A 66 10.37 0.81 7.25
N ALA A 67 10.39 2.15 7.21
CA ALA A 67 11.12 2.95 8.20
C ALA A 67 10.70 2.66 9.66
N ALA A 68 9.47 2.18 9.88
CA ALA A 68 9.01 1.82 11.20
C ALA A 68 9.56 0.49 11.73
N ILE A 69 9.99 -0.44 10.86
CA ILE A 69 10.58 -1.73 11.27
C ILE A 69 11.76 -1.49 12.20
N ASP A 70 12.70 -0.64 11.78
CA ASP A 70 13.88 -0.29 12.56
C ASP A 70 13.55 0.59 13.77
N ARG A 71 12.74 1.64 13.55
CA ARG A 71 12.44 2.61 14.61
C ARG A 71 11.70 1.97 15.79
N LEU A 72 10.79 1.04 15.50
CA LEU A 72 10.01 0.33 16.51
C LEU A 72 10.66 -1.00 16.92
N ARG A 73 11.81 -1.34 16.33
CA ARG A 73 12.50 -2.62 16.56
C ARG A 73 11.56 -3.81 16.42
N LEU A 74 10.72 -3.77 15.38
CA LEU A 74 9.80 -4.85 15.09
C LEU A 74 10.63 -6.12 14.85
N GLN A 75 10.10 -7.25 15.31
CA GLN A 75 10.69 -8.55 15.03
C GLN A 75 9.74 -9.29 14.09
N PRO A 76 9.90 -9.12 12.76
CA PRO A 76 9.10 -9.85 11.80
C PRO A 76 9.14 -11.35 12.07
N ARG A 77 7.99 -11.99 11.91
CA ARG A 77 7.81 -13.42 12.09
C ARG A 77 7.26 -14.02 10.81
N LEU A 78 7.57 -15.28 10.61
CA LEU A 78 6.88 -16.07 9.61
C LEU A 78 5.41 -16.18 10.00
N THR A 79 4.52 -16.06 9.02
CA THR A 79 3.09 -16.25 9.17
C THR A 79 2.61 -17.33 8.23
N GLU A 80 1.50 -17.97 8.57
CA GLU A 80 0.79 -18.83 7.63
C GLU A 80 0.19 -17.98 6.51
N LEU A 81 0.12 -18.58 5.32
CA LEU A 81 -0.55 -17.98 4.19
C LEU A 81 -2.06 -18.15 4.37
N CYS A 82 -2.80 -17.15 3.91
CA CYS A 82 -4.25 -17.18 3.86
C CYS A 82 -4.69 -18.38 3.01
N PRO A 83 -5.62 -19.23 3.47
CA PRO A 83 -6.08 -20.40 2.72
C PRO A 83 -6.54 -20.03 1.31
N GLU A 84 -7.33 -18.96 1.19
CA GLU A 84 -7.86 -18.43 -0.08
C GLU A 84 -6.73 -18.04 -1.05
N VAL A 85 -5.58 -17.59 -0.54
CA VAL A 85 -4.40 -17.24 -1.34
C VAL A 85 -3.47 -18.44 -1.55
N SER A 86 -3.71 -19.57 -0.89
CA SER A 86 -2.89 -20.78 -0.97
C SER A 86 -3.49 -21.86 -1.87
N GLU A 87 -4.79 -21.77 -2.17
CA GLU A 87 -5.49 -22.69 -3.08
C GLU A 87 -4.85 -22.70 -4.47
N PRO A 88 -4.78 -23.84 -5.18
CA PRO A 88 -4.20 -23.90 -6.53
C PRO A 88 -4.84 -22.90 -7.49
N ASP A 89 -4.02 -22.31 -8.37
CA ASP A 89 -4.50 -21.38 -9.38
C ASP A 89 -5.47 -22.06 -10.34
N PRO A 90 -6.58 -21.40 -10.72
CA PRO A 90 -7.38 -21.86 -11.84
C PRO A 90 -6.55 -21.81 -13.13
N PRO A 91 -6.79 -22.72 -14.10
CA PRO A 91 -6.13 -22.67 -15.39
C PRO A 91 -6.29 -21.29 -16.04
N GLY A 92 -5.18 -20.67 -16.44
CA GLY A 92 -5.18 -19.36 -17.07
C GLY A 92 -5.11 -18.16 -16.11
N ALA A 93 -4.99 -18.40 -14.79
CA ALA A 93 -4.77 -17.34 -13.81
C ALA A 93 -3.64 -16.39 -14.25
N TRP A 94 -3.89 -15.09 -14.10
CA TRP A 94 -2.93 -14.02 -14.35
C TRP A 94 -2.43 -13.87 -15.80
N GLN A 95 -2.95 -14.63 -16.77
CA GLN A 95 -2.57 -14.46 -18.18
C GLN A 95 -2.97 -13.09 -18.75
N TRP A 96 -3.96 -12.44 -18.15
CA TRP A 96 -4.39 -11.09 -18.45
C TRP A 96 -3.48 -10.01 -17.86
N LEU A 97 -2.53 -10.36 -16.98
CA LEU A 97 -1.63 -9.41 -16.34
C LEU A 97 -0.56 -8.94 -17.33
N ARG A 98 -0.84 -7.81 -17.98
CA ARG A 98 -0.09 -7.28 -19.11
C ARG A 98 0.39 -5.83 -18.85
N PRO A 99 1.40 -5.34 -19.60
CA PRO A 99 1.92 -3.97 -19.45
C PRO A 99 0.88 -2.84 -19.51
N ASP A 100 -0.27 -3.07 -20.16
CA ASP A 100 -1.36 -2.11 -20.31
C ASP A 100 -2.31 -2.06 -19.10
N CYS A 101 -1.99 -2.79 -18.02
CA CYS A 101 -2.81 -2.90 -16.82
C CYS A 101 -2.15 -2.28 -15.58
N LEU A 102 -2.94 -1.51 -14.82
CA LEU A 102 -2.69 -1.20 -13.42
C LEU A 102 -3.55 -2.10 -12.54
N VAL A 103 -2.96 -2.80 -11.57
CA VAL A 103 -3.68 -3.62 -10.60
C VAL A 103 -3.67 -2.95 -9.24
N LEU A 104 -4.84 -2.76 -8.63
CA LEU A 104 -5.00 -2.28 -7.26
C LEU A 104 -5.40 -3.46 -6.38
N VAL A 105 -4.51 -3.94 -5.52
CA VAL A 105 -4.82 -5.00 -4.56
C VAL A 105 -5.33 -4.39 -3.26
N ASP A 106 -6.65 -4.27 -3.15
CA ASP A 106 -7.33 -3.68 -2.00
C ASP A 106 -7.89 -4.75 -1.05
N LEU A 107 -6.98 -5.51 -0.43
CA LEU A 107 -7.29 -6.58 0.53
C LEU A 107 -6.79 -6.19 1.93
N ALA A 108 -7.24 -6.94 2.95
CA ALA A 108 -6.93 -6.62 4.34
C ALA A 108 -5.48 -7.02 4.69
N GLY A 109 -4.66 -6.04 5.11
CA GLY A 109 -3.28 -6.23 5.58
C GLY A 109 -2.44 -7.24 4.78
N GLY A 110 -2.05 -8.34 5.43
CA GLY A 110 -1.17 -9.35 4.84
C GLY A 110 -1.74 -10.01 3.59
N GLN A 111 -3.06 -10.14 3.45
CA GLN A 111 -3.69 -10.74 2.27
C GLN A 111 -3.33 -10.00 0.98
N SER A 112 -3.22 -8.67 1.05
CA SER A 112 -2.82 -7.84 -0.08
C SER A 112 -1.41 -8.18 -0.56
N VAL A 113 -0.48 -8.32 0.38
CA VAL A 113 0.90 -8.75 0.08
C VAL A 113 0.91 -10.15 -0.51
N GLN A 114 0.19 -11.09 0.10
CA GLN A 114 0.23 -12.49 -0.32
C GLN A 114 -0.28 -12.67 -1.74
N LEU A 115 -1.43 -12.07 -2.09
CA LEU A 115 -1.99 -12.19 -3.43
C LEU A 115 -1.16 -11.41 -4.46
N GLY A 116 -0.65 -10.23 -4.11
CA GLY A 116 0.22 -9.46 -4.99
C GLY A 116 1.53 -10.19 -5.31
N VAL A 117 2.17 -10.83 -4.32
CA VAL A 117 3.34 -11.68 -4.56
C VAL A 117 2.99 -12.85 -5.44
N ARG A 118 1.83 -13.47 -5.23
CA ARG A 118 1.36 -14.59 -6.04
C ARG A 118 1.25 -14.19 -7.52
N MET A 119 0.58 -13.07 -7.81
CA MET A 119 0.51 -12.51 -9.17
C MET A 119 1.90 -12.24 -9.77
N LEU A 120 2.83 -11.68 -8.99
CA LEU A 120 4.22 -11.48 -9.41
C LEU A 120 4.91 -12.80 -9.78
N THR A 121 4.76 -13.84 -8.97
CA THR A 121 5.51 -15.09 -9.11
C THR A 121 4.90 -16.03 -10.14
N GLU A 122 3.58 -16.00 -10.31
CA GLU A 122 2.83 -16.97 -11.11
C GLU A 122 2.42 -16.41 -12.48
N SER A 123 2.42 -15.08 -12.67
CA SER A 123 2.25 -14.50 -14.00
C SER A 123 3.47 -14.76 -14.90
N PRO A 124 3.27 -15.07 -16.20
CA PRO A 124 4.37 -15.35 -17.12
C PRO A 124 5.41 -14.22 -17.23
N ALA A 125 4.94 -12.97 -17.32
CA ALA A 125 5.79 -11.78 -17.47
C ALA A 125 6.32 -11.23 -16.14
N GLY A 126 5.77 -11.68 -15.00
CA GLY A 126 6.00 -11.07 -13.71
C GLY A 126 5.22 -9.76 -13.56
N ALA A 127 5.53 -9.01 -12.52
CA ALA A 127 4.89 -7.74 -12.22
C ALA A 127 5.80 -6.82 -11.41
N GLN A 128 5.54 -5.52 -11.42
CA GLN A 128 6.21 -4.54 -10.57
C GLN A 128 5.36 -4.28 -9.33
N LEU A 129 5.82 -4.75 -8.17
CA LEU A 129 5.14 -4.45 -6.91
C LEU A 129 5.38 -2.99 -6.52
N VAL A 130 4.32 -2.33 -6.07
CA VAL A 130 4.35 -1.00 -5.48
C VAL A 130 3.67 -1.07 -4.12
N SER A 131 4.46 -1.12 -3.05
CA SER A 131 3.90 -1.07 -1.70
C SER A 131 3.38 0.33 -1.38
N ALA A 132 2.06 0.49 -1.35
CA ALA A 132 1.36 1.75 -1.07
C ALA A 132 0.89 1.84 0.39
N PHE A 133 1.52 1.07 1.28
CA PHE A 133 1.25 1.07 2.72
C PHE A 133 1.84 2.33 3.37
N ASP A 134 1.15 3.46 3.25
CA ASP A 134 1.58 4.72 3.89
C ASP A 134 1.16 4.81 5.35
N HIS A 135 1.35 3.75 6.14
CA HIS A 135 0.94 3.75 7.53
C HIS A 135 2.10 3.49 8.48
N TRP A 136 2.10 4.21 9.60
CA TRP A 136 2.99 3.91 10.71
C TRP A 136 2.37 2.81 11.57
N PRO A 137 3.09 1.74 11.94
CA PRO A 137 2.60 0.74 12.87
C PRO A 137 2.19 1.40 14.18
N ALA A 138 0.89 1.40 14.45
CA ALA A 138 0.33 1.67 15.75
C ALA A 138 -0.09 0.33 16.38
N PRO A 139 0.09 0.13 17.70
CA PRO A 139 -0.45 -1.04 18.37
C PRO A 139 -1.95 -1.15 18.06
N ASN A 140 -2.37 -2.28 17.48
CA ASN A 140 -3.80 -2.54 17.27
C ASN A 140 -4.44 -2.84 18.63
N PRO A 141 -5.27 -1.95 19.20
CA PRO A 141 -5.85 -2.18 20.52
C PRO A 141 -6.85 -3.34 20.54
N VAL A 142 -7.23 -3.87 19.37
CA VAL A 142 -8.27 -4.89 19.20
C VAL A 142 -7.73 -6.32 19.35
N ARG A 143 -6.45 -6.56 18.98
CA ARG A 143 -5.86 -7.92 19.03
C ARG A 143 -5.27 -8.30 20.39
N GLN A 144 -5.15 -7.36 21.31
CA GLN A 144 -4.74 -7.68 22.69
C GLN A 144 -5.90 -7.42 23.65
N PRO A 145 -6.30 -8.38 24.50
CA PRO A 145 -7.01 -8.01 25.71
C PRO A 145 -6.13 -7.02 26.47
N LEU A 146 -6.67 -5.84 26.76
CA LEU A 146 -6.01 -4.77 27.51
C LEU A 146 -5.62 -5.27 28.91
N ASN A 147 -4.51 -5.99 29.02
CA ASN A 147 -3.76 -6.06 30.26
C ASN A 147 -2.93 -4.78 30.32
N GLU A 148 -3.54 -3.76 30.92
CA GLU A 148 -3.11 -2.35 30.98
C GLU A 148 -1.65 -2.16 31.45
N SER A 149 -1.03 -3.15 32.10
CA SER A 149 0.24 -3.01 32.80
C SER A 149 1.50 -2.99 31.92
N ARG A 150 1.45 -3.44 30.65
CA ARG A 150 2.68 -3.54 29.80
C ARG A 150 2.95 -2.35 28.88
N TYR A 151 1.98 -1.45 28.68
CA TYR A 151 2.11 -0.34 27.74
C TYR A 151 2.37 1.02 28.39
N ILE A 152 2.43 1.09 29.73
CA ILE A 152 2.58 2.32 30.52
C ILE A 152 3.94 3.01 30.30
N HIS A 153 4.94 2.32 29.73
CA HIS A 153 6.28 2.87 29.52
C HIS A 153 6.60 3.33 28.09
N MET A 154 5.67 3.18 27.13
CA MET A 154 5.80 3.86 25.83
C MET A 154 5.23 5.27 25.97
N ALA A 155 6.06 6.29 25.70
CA ALA A 155 5.72 7.69 25.90
C ALA A 155 4.33 8.08 25.30
N PRO A 156 3.59 9.03 25.91
CA PRO A 156 2.13 9.19 25.74
C PRO A 156 1.67 9.78 24.39
N LEU A 157 2.49 9.79 23.34
CA LEU A 157 2.28 10.71 22.21
C LEU A 157 1.43 10.17 21.05
N LEU A 158 1.01 8.90 21.03
CA LEU A 158 0.33 8.32 19.85
C LEU A 158 -0.69 7.22 20.22
N TRP A 159 -1.54 7.45 21.23
CA TRP A 159 -2.63 6.51 21.53
C TRP A 159 -3.88 6.86 20.71
N PRO A 160 -4.42 5.97 19.85
CA PRO A 160 -5.68 6.24 19.15
C PRO A 160 -6.86 6.21 20.14
N PRO A 161 -7.95 6.95 19.91
CA PRO A 161 -9.10 7.02 20.82
C PRO A 161 -9.65 5.65 21.20
N ARG A 162 -10.13 5.52 22.44
CA ARG A 162 -10.52 4.28 23.17
C ARG A 162 -11.63 3.43 22.54
N THR A 163 -12.07 3.72 21.32
CA THR A 163 -13.13 3.01 20.61
C THR A 163 -12.74 2.85 19.14
N VAL A 164 -11.73 2.02 18.87
CA VAL A 164 -11.39 1.64 17.49
C VAL A 164 -12.29 0.48 17.10
N ASN A 165 -13.15 0.67 16.10
CA ASN A 165 -13.89 -0.41 15.47
C ASN A 165 -12.87 -1.45 14.95
N SER A 166 -13.03 -2.71 15.34
CA SER A 166 -12.16 -3.82 14.93
C SER A 166 -12.05 -4.00 13.42
N ALA A 167 -13.04 -3.51 12.67
CA ALA A 167 -13.06 -3.49 11.22
C ALA A 167 -12.04 -2.51 10.59
N VAL A 168 -11.51 -1.52 11.32
CA VAL A 168 -10.71 -0.40 10.76
C VAL A 168 -9.29 -0.33 11.34
N ALA A 169 -8.74 -1.47 11.72
CA ALA A 169 -7.36 -1.55 12.21
C ALA A 169 -6.48 -2.26 11.20
N ILE A 170 -5.71 -1.48 10.43
CA ILE A 170 -4.55 -2.02 9.71
C ILE A 170 -3.62 -2.69 10.73
N ASP A 171 -3.34 -3.97 10.51
CA ASP A 171 -2.33 -4.71 11.25
C ASP A 171 -1.01 -4.66 10.46
N SER A 172 -0.24 -3.60 10.66
CA SER A 172 1.05 -3.40 10.00
C SER A 172 2.02 -4.56 10.25
N VAL A 173 1.88 -5.24 11.40
CA VAL A 173 2.68 -6.41 11.73
C VAL A 173 2.30 -7.58 10.83
N ASP A 174 1.01 -7.75 10.50
CA ASP A 174 0.52 -8.75 9.54
C ASP A 174 1.06 -8.52 8.12
N VAL A 175 1.09 -7.26 7.67
CA VAL A 175 1.71 -6.86 6.40
C VAL A 175 3.21 -7.22 6.38
N ILE A 176 3.95 -6.78 7.40
CA ILE A 176 5.40 -7.03 7.51
C ILE A 176 5.72 -8.53 7.60
N ASN A 177 4.95 -9.28 8.41
CA ASN A 177 5.11 -10.72 8.55
C ASN A 177 4.87 -11.43 7.21
N SER A 178 3.83 -11.02 6.47
CA SER A 178 3.57 -11.55 5.13
C SER A 178 4.70 -11.23 4.15
N MET A 179 5.23 -9.99 4.17
CA MET A 179 6.38 -9.61 3.35
C MET A 179 7.61 -10.46 3.65
N VAL A 180 7.98 -10.62 4.92
CA VAL A 180 9.15 -11.43 5.31
C VAL A 180 8.96 -12.92 4.98
N THR A 181 7.75 -13.43 5.17
CA THR A 181 7.39 -14.81 4.81
C THR A 181 7.60 -15.07 3.32
N LEU A 182 7.24 -14.10 2.48
CA LEU A 182 7.24 -14.24 1.02
C LEU A 182 8.48 -13.65 0.33
N ALA A 183 9.32 -12.92 1.05
CA ALA A 183 10.54 -12.31 0.54
C ALA A 183 11.43 -13.30 -0.25
N PRO A 184 11.67 -14.55 0.22
CA PRO A 184 12.31 -15.60 -0.57
C PRO A 184 11.79 -15.74 -2.01
N ARG A 185 10.46 -15.81 -2.19
CA ARG A 185 9.82 -16.02 -3.50
C ARG A 185 9.94 -14.78 -4.39
N VAL A 186 9.73 -13.60 -3.81
CA VAL A 186 9.91 -12.32 -4.53
C VAL A 186 11.34 -12.18 -5.03
N TYR A 187 12.31 -12.51 -4.18
CA TYR A 187 13.73 -12.42 -4.50
C TYR A 187 14.10 -13.38 -5.65
N GLN A 188 13.70 -14.64 -5.55
CA GLN A 188 13.90 -15.63 -6.61
C GLN A 188 13.27 -15.16 -7.95
N ARG A 189 12.03 -14.64 -7.92
CA ARG A 189 11.37 -14.14 -9.14
C ARG A 189 12.13 -12.97 -9.77
N ARG A 190 12.67 -12.05 -8.96
CA ARG A 190 13.51 -10.96 -9.46
C ARG A 190 14.81 -11.44 -10.08
N GLN A 191 15.46 -12.44 -9.49
CA GLN A 191 16.68 -13.04 -10.07
C GLN A 191 16.40 -13.70 -11.42
N ASN A 192 15.21 -14.30 -11.59
CA ASN A 192 14.77 -14.85 -12.87
C ASN A 192 14.37 -13.78 -13.90
N GLY A 193 14.39 -12.50 -13.51
CA GLY A 193 13.99 -11.38 -14.34
C GLY A 193 12.50 -11.07 -14.26
N ILE A 194 12.21 -9.77 -14.25
CA ILE A 194 10.88 -9.18 -14.44
C ILE A 194 11.03 -8.21 -15.62
N ALA A 195 10.10 -8.25 -16.57
CA ALA A 195 10.15 -7.34 -17.70
C ALA A 195 10.07 -5.88 -17.21
N ALA A 196 10.85 -4.99 -17.85
CA ALA A 196 10.89 -3.57 -17.44
C ALA A 196 9.54 -2.86 -17.62
N ASP A 197 8.71 -3.35 -18.54
CA ASP A 197 7.34 -2.91 -18.82
C ASP A 197 6.28 -3.81 -18.15
N ALA A 198 6.66 -4.75 -17.29
CA ALA A 198 5.69 -5.62 -16.62
C ALA A 198 4.63 -4.80 -15.88
N ALA A 199 3.41 -5.35 -15.82
CA ALA A 199 2.25 -4.72 -15.17
C ALA A 199 2.58 -4.29 -13.75
N ALA A 200 2.00 -3.18 -13.30
CA ALA A 200 2.23 -2.69 -11.95
C ALA A 200 1.11 -3.12 -10.99
N ILE A 201 1.49 -3.57 -9.81
CA ILE A 201 0.58 -4.03 -8.74
C ILE A 201 0.76 -3.12 -7.52
N TRP A 202 -0.25 -2.30 -7.26
CA TRP A 202 -0.35 -1.50 -6.04
C TRP A 202 -0.87 -2.35 -4.90
N LEU A 203 -0.05 -2.51 -3.86
CA LEU A 203 -0.45 -3.19 -2.63
C LEU A 203 -1.06 -2.16 -1.69
N CYS A 204 -2.39 -2.18 -1.58
CA CYS A 204 -3.18 -1.33 -0.69
C CYS A 204 -3.67 -2.14 0.53
N ASP A 205 -4.18 -1.46 1.56
CA ASP A 205 -4.85 -2.11 2.68
C ASP A 205 -6.29 -1.60 2.79
N SER A 206 -7.26 -2.50 2.63
CA SER A 206 -8.70 -2.18 2.70
C SER A 206 -9.18 -1.77 4.10
N ARG A 207 -8.36 -1.99 5.14
CA ARG A 207 -8.66 -1.58 6.52
C ARG A 207 -8.16 -0.17 6.87
N ARG A 208 -7.79 0.63 5.87
CA ARG A 208 -7.41 2.04 6.03
C ARG A 208 -8.59 2.91 6.50
N LEU A 209 -8.27 4.03 7.15
CA LEU A 209 -9.22 4.87 7.89
C LEU A 209 -10.00 5.86 6.99
N VAL A 210 -10.81 5.38 6.06
CA VAL A 210 -11.48 6.24 5.05
C VAL A 210 -12.51 7.26 5.59
N ALA A 211 -13.06 7.03 6.79
CA ALA A 211 -14.21 7.80 7.30
C ALA A 211 -13.90 8.73 8.50
N VAL A 212 -12.68 8.67 9.05
CA VAL A 212 -12.34 9.42 10.28
C VAL A 212 -11.60 10.70 9.91
N LYS A 213 -12.14 11.85 10.35
CA LYS A 213 -11.50 13.14 10.13
C LYS A 213 -10.23 13.25 11.01
N PRO A 214 -9.04 13.50 10.42
CA PRO A 214 -7.84 13.72 11.22
C PRO A 214 -8.01 14.94 12.13
N GLY A 215 -7.61 14.79 13.39
CA GLY A 215 -7.57 15.87 14.38
C GLY A 215 -6.14 16.06 14.92
N PRO A 216 -5.81 17.24 15.49
CA PRO A 216 -4.53 17.45 16.16
C PRO A 216 -4.28 16.36 17.23
N GLY A 217 -3.10 15.73 17.19
CA GLY A 217 -2.75 14.61 18.09
C GLY A 217 -3.41 13.26 17.76
N ASN A 218 -4.29 13.20 16.76
CA ASN A 218 -4.92 11.99 16.25
C ASN A 218 -4.67 11.83 14.74
N PHE A 219 -3.52 12.32 14.25
CA PHE A 219 -3.10 12.12 12.87
C PHE A 219 -2.54 10.71 12.71
N ASP A 220 -3.02 10.00 11.71
CA ASP A 220 -2.74 8.61 11.45
C ASP A 220 -2.57 8.48 9.95
N ASN A 221 -1.37 8.14 9.49
CA ASN A 221 -1.11 8.11 8.06
C ASN A 221 -1.96 7.02 7.34
N ARG A 222 -2.70 6.19 8.09
CA ARG A 222 -3.73 5.27 7.60
C ARG A 222 -4.97 5.94 6.97
N TYR A 223 -5.14 7.26 6.97
CA TYR A 223 -6.46 7.88 6.70
C TYR A 223 -7.03 7.72 5.28
N TYR A 224 -6.24 7.74 4.20
CA TYR A 224 -6.79 7.51 2.85
C TYR A 224 -5.66 7.41 1.83
N ILE A 225 -5.95 6.75 0.72
CA ILE A 225 -5.16 6.85 -0.50
C ILE A 225 -5.50 8.18 -1.17
N ASP A 226 -4.54 9.10 -1.23
CA ASP A 226 -4.69 10.34 -1.99
C ASP A 226 -3.93 10.29 -3.32
N ASP A 227 -4.04 11.40 -4.06
CA ASP A 227 -3.37 11.58 -5.35
C ASP A 227 -1.85 11.44 -5.26
N SER A 228 -1.25 11.53 -4.07
CA SER A 228 0.19 11.34 -3.92
C SER A 228 0.62 9.87 -3.97
N ILE A 229 -0.31 8.96 -3.69
CA ILE A 229 -0.08 7.52 -3.57
C ILE A 229 -0.48 6.77 -4.85
N LEU A 230 -1.44 7.31 -5.62
CA LEU A 230 -1.86 6.73 -6.90
C LEU A 230 -1.37 7.54 -8.12
N PRO A 231 -1.02 6.86 -9.22
CA PRO A 231 -0.63 7.53 -10.46
C PRO A 231 -1.87 8.12 -11.14
N GLY A 232 -1.88 9.42 -11.39
CA GLY A 232 -2.97 10.06 -12.12
C GLY A 232 -3.17 9.49 -13.52
N PRO A 233 -4.38 9.61 -14.12
CA PRO A 233 -4.70 9.01 -15.43
C PRO A 233 -3.78 9.46 -16.57
N GLU A 234 -3.24 10.69 -16.52
CA GLU A 234 -2.31 11.19 -17.53
C GLU A 234 -0.97 10.44 -17.50
N LEU A 235 -0.47 10.10 -16.31
CA LEU A 235 0.74 9.30 -16.17
C LEU A 235 0.50 7.88 -16.67
N LEU A 236 -0.64 7.27 -16.29
CA LEU A 236 -1.03 5.95 -16.75
C LEU A 236 -1.10 5.87 -18.29
N ALA A 237 -1.73 6.85 -18.94
CA ALA A 237 -1.79 6.92 -20.40
C ALA A 237 -0.40 7.04 -21.06
N ARG A 238 0.54 7.81 -20.47
CA ARG A 238 1.92 7.90 -20.97
C ARG A 238 2.69 6.58 -20.85
N GLN A 239 2.32 5.74 -19.89
CA GLN A 239 2.87 4.39 -19.73
C GLN A 239 2.07 3.33 -20.50
N ASN A 240 1.19 3.74 -21.41
CA ASN A 240 0.30 2.87 -22.19
C ASN A 240 -0.65 2.00 -21.34
N VAL A 241 -0.90 2.39 -20.09
CA VAL A 241 -1.92 1.74 -19.25
C VAL A 241 -3.29 2.24 -19.69
N ASN A 242 -4.13 1.31 -20.14
CA ASN A 242 -5.49 1.56 -20.61
C ASN A 242 -6.55 0.78 -19.81
N ARG A 243 -6.12 -0.05 -18.85
CA ARG A 243 -6.99 -0.88 -18.01
C ARG A 243 -6.59 -0.76 -16.55
N VAL A 244 -7.59 -0.63 -15.67
CA VAL A 244 -7.42 -0.71 -14.21
C VAL A 244 -8.19 -1.91 -13.68
N VAL A 245 -7.50 -2.75 -12.92
CA VAL A 245 -8.07 -3.95 -12.30
C VAL A 245 -8.09 -3.78 -10.79
N LEU A 246 -9.28 -3.78 -10.19
CA LEU A 246 -9.43 -3.75 -8.74
C LEU A 246 -9.51 -5.19 -8.21
N VAL A 247 -8.63 -5.54 -7.29
CA VAL A 247 -8.71 -6.80 -6.55
C VAL A 247 -9.33 -6.50 -5.19
N SER A 248 -10.40 -7.22 -4.86
CA SER A 248 -11.19 -7.00 -3.66
C SER A 248 -11.61 -8.33 -3.04
N PRO A 249 -12.14 -8.37 -1.80
CA PRO A 249 -12.53 -9.63 -1.19
C PRO A 249 -13.60 -10.39 -1.97
N SER A 250 -14.57 -9.66 -2.56
CA SER A 250 -15.71 -10.23 -3.30
C SER A 250 -16.10 -9.36 -4.48
N THR A 251 -16.72 -9.94 -5.52
CA THR A 251 -17.26 -9.17 -6.65
C THR A 251 -18.43 -8.28 -6.25
N GLN A 252 -19.00 -8.45 -5.06
CA GLN A 252 -20.06 -7.58 -4.54
C GLN A 252 -19.52 -6.42 -3.70
N ASN A 253 -18.23 -6.39 -3.39
CA ASN A 253 -17.66 -5.33 -2.59
C ASN A 253 -17.52 -4.06 -3.43
N ASP A 254 -18.14 -2.99 -2.98
CA ASP A 254 -17.87 -1.67 -3.52
C ASP A 254 -16.42 -1.26 -3.21
N PRO A 255 -15.75 -0.54 -4.13
CA PRO A 255 -14.45 0.04 -3.82
C PRO A 255 -14.58 0.97 -2.62
N SER A 256 -13.49 1.08 -1.84
CA SER A 256 -13.41 2.08 -0.78
C SER A 256 -13.61 3.49 -1.35
N ASP A 257 -14.24 4.39 -0.59
CA ASP A 257 -14.60 5.75 -1.00
C ASP A 257 -13.44 6.54 -1.63
N ASP A 258 -12.22 6.32 -1.16
CA ASP A 258 -11.02 6.97 -1.67
C ASP A 258 -10.58 6.45 -3.05
N LEU A 259 -10.83 5.18 -3.35
CA LEU A 259 -10.62 4.60 -4.68
C LEU A 259 -11.75 4.94 -5.65
N CYS A 260 -12.98 5.16 -5.17
CA CYS A 260 -14.11 5.50 -6.03
C CYS A 260 -13.84 6.70 -6.93
N SER A 261 -13.27 7.78 -6.36
CA SER A 261 -12.88 8.96 -7.14
C SER A 261 -11.81 8.68 -8.18
N PHE A 262 -10.77 7.91 -7.83
CA PHE A 262 -9.70 7.53 -8.74
C PHE A 262 -10.23 6.69 -9.92
N LEU A 263 -11.00 5.65 -9.62
CA LEU A 263 -11.58 4.74 -10.62
C LEU A 263 -12.55 5.47 -11.54
N ASN A 264 -13.38 6.37 -10.99
CA ASN A 264 -14.27 7.21 -11.79
C ASN A 264 -13.48 8.12 -12.76
N GLU A 265 -12.37 8.70 -12.29
CA GLU A 265 -11.50 9.54 -13.12
C GLU A 265 -10.82 8.75 -14.25
N CYS A 266 -10.28 7.57 -13.95
CA CYS A 266 -9.73 6.65 -14.95
C CYS A 266 -10.75 6.29 -16.02
N HIS A 267 -11.98 5.93 -15.61
CA HIS A 267 -13.04 5.62 -16.55
C HIS A 267 -13.45 6.82 -17.41
N GLY A 268 -13.55 8.02 -16.83
CA GLY A 268 -13.83 9.25 -17.55
C GLY A 268 -12.76 9.62 -18.60
N ARG A 269 -11.56 9.04 -18.49
CA ARG A 269 -10.47 9.14 -19.47
C ARG A 269 -10.43 7.97 -20.48
N GLY A 270 -11.43 7.11 -20.46
CA GLY A 270 -11.57 5.99 -21.39
C GLY A 270 -10.85 4.71 -20.97
N MET A 271 -10.36 4.60 -19.73
CA MET A 271 -9.75 3.36 -19.25
C MET A 271 -10.81 2.31 -18.94
N ALA A 272 -10.54 1.06 -19.33
CA ALA A 272 -11.38 -0.07 -18.98
C ALA A 272 -11.24 -0.39 -17.48
N LEU A 273 -12.36 -0.64 -16.82
CA LEU A 273 -12.39 -1.07 -15.42
C LEU A 273 -12.81 -2.53 -15.34
N SER A 274 -12.07 -3.33 -14.58
CA SER A 274 -12.44 -4.70 -14.25
C SER A 274 -12.11 -5.03 -12.80
N ARG A 275 -12.62 -6.15 -12.31
CA ARG A 275 -12.39 -6.62 -10.95
C ARG A 275 -12.01 -8.10 -10.89
N VAL A 276 -11.22 -8.41 -9.88
CA VAL A 276 -10.89 -9.77 -9.43
C VAL A 276 -11.32 -9.88 -7.98
N ALA A 277 -11.91 -11.01 -7.61
CA ALA A 277 -12.38 -11.26 -6.26
C ALA A 277 -11.58 -12.40 -5.62
N LEU A 278 -11.18 -12.22 -4.36
CA LEU A 278 -10.44 -13.23 -3.62
C LEU A 278 -11.28 -14.50 -3.39
N ASP A 279 -12.58 -14.34 -3.13
CA ASP A 279 -13.52 -15.45 -2.87
C ASP A 279 -14.07 -16.13 -4.15
N GLU A 280 -13.76 -15.59 -5.33
CA GLU A 280 -14.19 -16.14 -6.63
C GLU A 280 -12.97 -16.39 -7.54
N PRO A 281 -12.26 -17.53 -7.38
CA PRO A 281 -11.05 -17.85 -8.15
C PRO A 281 -11.24 -17.79 -9.66
N ALA A 282 -12.44 -18.09 -10.18
CA ALA A 282 -12.72 -17.98 -11.62
C ALA A 282 -12.36 -16.61 -12.21
N THR A 283 -12.52 -15.53 -11.42
CA THR A 283 -12.17 -14.17 -11.83
C THR A 283 -10.66 -13.93 -11.95
N TRP A 284 -9.82 -14.82 -11.42
CA TRP A 284 -8.36 -14.72 -11.50
C TRP A 284 -7.83 -15.10 -12.88
N ALA A 285 -8.57 -15.93 -13.62
CA ALA A 285 -8.29 -16.24 -15.02
C ALA A 285 -8.92 -15.20 -15.96
N ASP A 286 -10.10 -14.67 -15.62
CA ASP A 286 -10.82 -13.69 -16.43
C ASP A 286 -11.45 -12.59 -15.55
N PRO A 287 -10.80 -11.42 -15.40
CA PRO A 287 -11.32 -10.35 -14.57
C PRO A 287 -12.62 -9.78 -15.15
N VAL A 288 -13.63 -9.67 -14.29
CA VAL A 288 -14.98 -9.30 -14.69
C VAL A 288 -15.07 -7.78 -14.91
N PRO A 289 -15.73 -7.30 -15.98
CA PRO A 289 -15.97 -5.87 -16.17
C PRO A 289 -16.69 -5.25 -14.97
N MET A 290 -16.28 -4.04 -14.61
CA MET A 290 -16.82 -3.30 -13.48
C MET A 290 -17.41 -1.96 -13.97
N PRO A 291 -18.65 -1.59 -13.58
CA PRO A 291 -19.16 -0.26 -13.86
C PRO A 291 -18.36 0.80 -13.10
N PRO A 292 -18.24 2.04 -13.61
CA PRO A 292 -17.56 3.09 -12.87
C PRO A 292 -18.27 3.36 -11.54
N PRO A 293 -17.55 3.36 -10.40
CA PRO A 293 -18.15 3.76 -9.14
C PRO A 293 -18.54 5.25 -9.17
N PRO A 294 -19.50 5.67 -8.33
CA PRO A 294 -19.86 7.08 -8.22
C PRO A 294 -18.66 7.90 -7.73
N ALA A 295 -18.48 9.11 -8.24
CA ALA A 295 -17.46 10.02 -7.73
C ALA A 295 -17.80 10.45 -6.29
N VAL A 296 -16.96 10.08 -5.33
CA VAL A 296 -17.15 10.43 -3.91
C VAL A 296 -16.28 11.64 -3.55
N ARG A 297 -16.91 12.70 -3.02
CA ARG A 297 -16.15 13.78 -2.37
C ARG A 297 -15.76 13.35 -0.97
N LEU A 298 -14.49 13.01 -0.77
CA LEU A 298 -13.95 12.75 0.55
C LEU A 298 -14.09 13.99 1.45
N ALA A 299 -14.70 13.81 2.62
CA ALA A 299 -14.98 14.90 3.56
C ALA A 299 -13.68 15.51 4.11
N GLY A 300 -13.53 16.83 3.99
CA GLY A 300 -12.39 17.57 4.57
C GLY A 300 -11.22 17.87 3.60
N LEU A 301 -11.28 17.40 2.35
CA LEU A 301 -10.33 17.79 1.31
C LEU A 301 -10.65 19.19 0.75
N LYS A 302 -10.01 20.20 1.35
CA LYS A 302 -9.81 21.53 0.72
C LYS A 302 -8.41 21.65 0.10
N TYR A 303 -7.74 20.54 -0.17
CA TYR A 303 -6.41 20.56 -0.76
C TYR A 303 -6.53 20.31 -2.26
N PRO A 304 -6.00 21.21 -3.12
CA PRO A 304 -6.08 21.04 -4.57
C PRO A 304 -5.32 19.77 -4.99
N LYS A 305 -5.94 19.02 -5.90
CA LYS A 305 -5.34 17.83 -6.53
C LYS A 305 -4.00 18.19 -7.17
N SER A 306 -2.97 17.38 -6.91
CA SER A 306 -1.71 17.46 -7.68
C SER A 306 -1.93 16.76 -9.01
N GLN A 307 -1.70 17.45 -10.14
CA GLN A 307 -1.79 16.83 -11.47
C GLN A 307 -0.70 15.76 -11.72
N VAL A 308 0.27 15.62 -10.81
CA VAL A 308 1.48 14.80 -11.00
C VAL A 308 1.63 13.68 -9.97
N GLY A 309 0.78 13.65 -8.93
CA GLY A 309 1.02 12.85 -7.72
C GLY A 309 2.29 13.29 -6.96
N GLY A 310 2.60 12.62 -5.85
CA GLY A 310 3.72 12.95 -4.95
C GLY A 310 3.39 13.78 -3.69
N PHE A 311 4.10 13.47 -2.60
CA PHE A 311 3.91 13.97 -1.23
C PHE A 311 3.79 15.51 -1.11
N GLY A 312 2.80 15.98 -0.34
CA GLY A 312 2.80 17.37 0.14
C GLY A 312 1.44 18.02 0.41
N VAL A 313 0.60 17.42 1.26
CA VAL A 313 -0.50 18.19 1.87
C VAL A 313 0.07 19.13 2.93
N LYS A 314 -0.39 20.39 2.98
CA LYS A 314 -0.03 21.31 4.07
C LYS A 314 -0.55 20.73 5.39
N VAL A 315 0.35 20.33 6.29
CA VAL A 315 -0.02 19.99 7.67
C VAL A 315 -0.61 21.25 8.32
N PRO A 316 -1.84 21.21 8.87
CA PRO A 316 -2.41 22.36 9.58
C PRO A 316 -1.48 22.77 10.73
N VAL A 317 -0.98 24.01 10.68
CA VAL A 317 -0.22 24.57 11.79
C VAL A 317 -1.24 24.97 12.86
N PRO A 318 -1.08 24.59 14.14
CA PRO A 318 -2.06 24.85 15.20
C PRO A 318 -2.47 26.33 15.36
N SER A 319 -1.67 27.28 14.87
CA SER A 319 -1.87 28.72 15.04
C SER A 319 -2.75 29.40 13.98
N GLU A 320 -3.28 28.70 12.97
CA GLU A 320 -4.17 29.32 11.96
C GLU A 320 -5.67 29.20 12.29
N SER A 321 -6.03 28.67 13.47
CA SER A 321 -7.41 28.62 13.98
C SER A 321 -7.67 29.61 15.10
N SER A 322 -7.39 30.90 14.87
CA SER A 322 -7.93 31.97 15.71
C SER A 322 -8.13 33.24 14.90
N GLY A 323 -9.39 33.51 14.56
CA GLY A 323 -9.79 34.67 13.77
C GLY A 323 -11.31 34.72 13.61
N GLY A 324 -12.04 34.33 14.66
CA GLY A 324 -13.48 34.57 14.74
C GLY A 324 -13.71 36.08 14.86
N SER A 325 -14.22 36.69 13.80
CA SER A 325 -14.74 38.05 13.82
C SER A 325 -15.96 38.10 14.74
N PHE A 326 -15.80 38.67 15.94
CA PHE A 326 -16.92 39.15 16.73
C PHE A 326 -17.35 40.50 16.14
N ALA A 327 -18.32 40.47 15.23
CA ALA A 327 -19.13 41.64 14.92
C ALA A 327 -20.26 41.70 15.95
N GLY A 328 -20.01 42.40 17.06
CA GLY A 328 -21.06 42.82 18.00
C GLY A 328 -21.68 44.12 17.50
N ALA A 329 -22.94 44.05 17.09
CA ALA A 329 -23.79 45.20 16.84
C ALA A 329 -24.77 45.37 18.03
N GLY A 330 -24.91 46.61 18.50
CA GLY A 330 -26.15 47.11 19.11
C GLY A 330 -26.28 46.97 20.64
N GLY A 331 -26.21 48.13 21.32
CA GLY A 331 -26.50 48.33 22.74
C GLY A 331 -25.90 49.62 23.23
#